data_AF-A0A1J9QBX7-F1
#
_entry.id   AF-A0A1J9QBX7-F1
#
_cell.length_a   1.000
_cell.length_b   1.000
_cell.length_c   1.000
_cell.angle_alpha   90.00
_cell.angle_beta   90.00
_cell.angle_gamma   90.00
#
_symmetry.space_group_name_H-M   'P 1'
#
loop_
_entity.id
_entity.type
_entity.pdbx_description
1 polymer ?
#
loop_
_entity_poly.entity_id
_entity_poly.type
_entity_poly.pdbx_seq_one_letter_code
_entity_poly.pdbx_strand_id
1 'polypeptide(L)'
;MAGMTMGLCLDCKVAPATQTVRSKVVKRMEKYRPRNAEKNNQKKFLLPLSYGVSSSTMLHILNLQLQRQISSGLSRRTYEIHVLNVGTCGQPDNHRLDLFREAYPLHTYTQVPLHSVFKHDTGIEDVISEYGGPEFRDDQLKMDQERLDQFRLSLSTAAARRDIDGILLTRLVVAIAKELDCDAILWGDSDTRLASKALSNVAKGRGFSAPWDVCDGMTPWGIQFNFPMRDVFKFELATYASLALPKKLNVVDSQRPSVDNLSSKNLSIEDLLAHYVETQGEKYPGIMANIVRTIDKLQAPAPDTGDRCVLCGMPVDMSGEDPSVPGGSGGSQYVLEDRRERPMAGTLCYGCARTRLDLVPPKSASA
;
A
#
# COMPACT_ATOMS: atom_id res chain seq x y z
N MET A 1 8.39 -40.29 41.96
CA MET A 1 8.75 -39.86 40.59
C MET A 1 7.98 -38.59 40.27
N ALA A 2 8.58 -37.43 40.55
CA ALA A 2 8.02 -36.13 40.17
C ALA A 2 8.74 -35.70 38.90
N GLY A 3 8.00 -35.58 37.79
CA GLY A 3 8.53 -35.15 36.51
C GLY A 3 9.00 -33.70 36.59
N MET A 4 10.30 -33.48 36.37
CA MET A 4 10.85 -32.17 36.10
C MET A 4 10.32 -31.68 34.76
N THR A 5 9.39 -30.74 34.78
CA THR A 5 9.10 -29.88 33.64
C THR A 5 10.32 -28.98 33.40
N MET A 6 11.14 -29.35 32.42
CA MET A 6 12.22 -28.48 31.93
C MET A 6 11.61 -27.18 31.42
N GLY A 7 11.78 -26.10 32.19
CA GLY A 7 11.52 -24.75 31.73
C GLY A 7 12.41 -24.45 30.53
N LEU A 8 11.82 -24.44 29.33
CA LEU A 8 12.49 -24.05 28.10
C LEU A 8 12.77 -22.54 28.16
N CYS A 9 14.05 -22.18 28.12
CA CYS A 9 14.55 -20.80 28.10
C CYS A 9 13.91 -19.96 26.96
N LEU A 10 13.52 -18.72 27.25
CA LEU A 10 13.01 -17.76 26.27
C LEU A 10 14.00 -17.54 25.10
N ASP A 11 15.30 -17.53 25.37
CA ASP A 11 16.35 -17.30 24.37
C ASP A 11 16.41 -18.42 23.31
N CYS A 12 16.03 -19.65 23.68
CA CYS A 12 16.00 -20.79 22.76
C CYS A 12 14.87 -20.72 21.71
N LYS A 13 13.79 -19.95 21.97
CA LYS A 13 12.70 -19.71 20.99
C LYS A 13 12.89 -18.42 20.17
N VAL A 14 13.61 -17.46 20.73
CA VAL A 14 13.85 -16.12 20.16
C VAL A 14 14.75 -16.16 18.91
N ALA A 15 15.85 -16.92 18.96
CA ALA A 15 16.73 -17.07 17.80
C ALA A 15 16.05 -17.77 16.60
N PRO A 16 15.29 -18.88 16.78
CA PRO A 16 14.51 -19.50 15.71
C PRO A 16 13.44 -18.58 15.10
N ALA A 17 12.72 -17.80 15.92
CA ALA A 17 11.66 -16.92 15.44
C ALA A 17 12.21 -15.82 14.53
N THR A 18 13.28 -15.14 14.94
CA THR A 18 13.91 -14.09 14.14
C THR A 18 14.56 -14.64 12.87
N GLN A 19 15.14 -15.83 12.94
CA GLN A 19 15.72 -16.51 11.78
C GLN A 19 14.65 -16.97 10.77
N THR A 20 13.48 -17.40 11.25
CA THR A 20 12.37 -17.81 10.40
C THR A 20 11.84 -16.64 9.58
N VAL A 21 11.58 -15.50 10.22
CA VAL A 21 11.14 -14.26 9.53
C VAL A 21 12.16 -13.85 8.47
N ARG A 22 13.46 -13.76 8.85
CA ARG A 22 14.53 -13.45 7.90
C ARG A 22 14.54 -14.42 6.71
N SER A 23 14.45 -15.71 6.97
CA SER A 23 14.50 -16.74 5.93
C SER A 23 13.32 -16.65 4.97
N LYS A 24 12.10 -16.38 5.47
CA LYS A 24 10.90 -16.17 4.63
C LYS A 24 11.09 -14.99 3.69
N VAL A 25 11.53 -13.85 4.22
CA VAL A 25 11.74 -12.61 3.44
C VAL A 25 12.84 -12.79 2.40
N VAL A 26 13.98 -13.39 2.77
CA VAL A 26 15.10 -13.64 1.85
C VAL A 26 14.69 -14.59 0.72
N LYS A 27 14.01 -15.70 1.03
CA LYS A 27 13.48 -16.64 0.01
C LYS A 27 12.50 -15.97 -0.95
N ARG A 28 11.69 -15.02 -0.46
CA ARG A 28 10.82 -14.20 -1.31
C ARG A 28 11.63 -13.30 -2.23
N MET A 29 12.64 -12.62 -1.70
CA MET A 29 13.54 -11.75 -2.49
C MET A 29 14.28 -12.49 -3.60
N GLU A 30 14.59 -13.78 -3.41
CA GLU A 30 15.18 -14.63 -4.46
C GLU A 30 14.27 -14.75 -5.71
N LYS A 31 12.95 -14.68 -5.55
CA LYS A 31 12.00 -14.74 -6.67
C LYS A 31 12.02 -13.47 -7.53
N TYR A 32 12.37 -12.33 -6.94
CA TYR A 32 12.46 -11.05 -7.64
C TYR A 32 13.79 -10.87 -8.38
N ARG A 33 14.74 -11.78 -8.12
CA ARG A 33 16.01 -11.84 -8.83
C ARG A 33 15.77 -12.35 -10.25
N PRO A 34 16.24 -11.63 -11.28
CA PRO A 34 16.12 -12.12 -12.65
C PRO A 34 16.92 -13.42 -12.82
N ARG A 35 16.33 -14.42 -13.48
CA ARG A 35 17.02 -15.68 -13.83
C ARG A 35 18.21 -15.44 -14.77
N ASN A 36 18.16 -14.39 -15.59
CA ASN A 36 19.14 -14.08 -16.64
C ASN A 36 19.55 -12.58 -16.64
N ALA A 37 19.91 -11.97 -15.50
CA ALA A 37 20.47 -10.62 -15.55
C ALA A 37 21.85 -10.62 -16.21
N GLU A 38 22.02 -9.78 -17.23
CA GLU A 38 23.33 -9.42 -17.73
C GLU A 38 24.22 -8.90 -16.59
N LYS A 39 25.51 -9.21 -16.68
CA LYS A 39 26.50 -8.94 -15.63
C LYS A 39 26.66 -7.45 -15.25
N ASN A 40 25.92 -6.52 -15.88
CA ASN A 40 26.09 -5.09 -15.68
C ASN A 40 24.88 -4.32 -15.12
N ASN A 41 23.64 -4.82 -15.20
CA ASN A 41 22.49 -4.05 -14.68
C ASN A 41 22.13 -4.46 -13.23
N GLN A 42 22.37 -3.60 -12.25
CA GLN A 42 21.91 -3.83 -10.87
C GLN A 42 20.48 -3.35 -10.76
N LYS A 43 19.57 -4.20 -10.27
CA LYS A 43 18.17 -3.77 -10.10
C LYS A 43 18.08 -2.67 -9.04
N LYS A 44 17.33 -1.62 -9.33
CA LYS A 44 17.01 -0.53 -8.40
C LYS A 44 15.58 -0.70 -7.92
N PHE A 45 15.40 -0.75 -6.61
CA PHE A 45 14.10 -0.93 -5.99
C PHE A 45 13.71 0.29 -5.17
N LEU A 46 12.45 0.70 -5.29
CA LEU A 46 11.85 1.71 -4.42
C LEU A 46 11.18 1.02 -3.22
N LEU A 47 11.48 1.46 -1.99
CA LEU A 47 10.88 0.94 -0.76
C LEU A 47 10.14 2.06 -0.03
N PRO A 48 8.80 2.07 -0.03
CA PRO A 48 8.01 2.99 0.77
C PRO A 48 8.13 2.69 2.27
N LEU A 49 8.69 3.63 3.03
CA LEU A 49 8.86 3.54 4.48
C LEU A 49 7.77 4.33 5.20
N SER A 50 6.91 3.61 5.90
CA SER A 50 5.80 4.18 6.71
C SER A 50 6.14 4.34 8.20
N TYR A 51 7.37 4.02 8.61
CA TYR A 51 7.81 3.89 10.00
C TYR A 51 7.07 2.83 10.84
N GLY A 52 6.14 2.09 10.24
CA GLY A 52 5.49 0.96 10.88
C GLY A 52 6.41 -0.24 11.03
N VAL A 53 5.98 -1.20 11.83
CA VAL A 53 6.72 -2.45 12.12
C VAL A 53 7.12 -3.19 10.85
N SER A 54 6.21 -3.33 9.89
CA SER A 54 6.45 -4.14 8.69
C SER A 54 7.48 -3.54 7.73
N SER A 55 7.31 -2.28 7.34
CA SER A 55 8.22 -1.57 6.43
C SER A 55 9.61 -1.39 7.05
N SER A 56 9.68 -1.08 8.35
CA SER A 56 10.94 -0.95 9.08
C SER A 56 11.67 -2.29 9.22
N THR A 57 10.93 -3.37 9.51
CA THR A 57 11.50 -4.72 9.59
C THR A 57 12.02 -5.19 8.24
N MET A 58 11.26 -4.94 7.16
CA MET A 58 11.69 -5.25 5.81
C MET A 58 13.00 -4.56 5.47
N LEU A 59 13.09 -3.23 5.65
CA LEU A 59 14.30 -2.47 5.41
C LEU A 59 15.49 -3.00 6.22
N HIS A 60 15.28 -3.29 7.50
CA HIS A 60 16.32 -3.85 8.37
C HIS A 60 16.84 -5.21 7.87
N ILE A 61 15.94 -6.13 7.49
CA ILE A 61 16.33 -7.45 6.97
C ILE A 61 17.11 -7.31 5.66
N LEU A 62 16.65 -6.43 4.75
CA LEU A 62 17.32 -6.19 3.47
C LEU A 62 18.71 -5.55 3.66
N ASN A 63 18.86 -4.63 4.61
CA ASN A 63 20.17 -4.06 4.96
C ASN A 63 21.12 -5.15 5.49
N LEU A 64 20.67 -6.01 6.40
CA LEU A 64 21.49 -7.12 6.91
C LEU A 64 21.91 -8.08 5.80
N GLN A 65 21.02 -8.35 4.83
CA GLN A 65 21.34 -9.16 3.67
C GLN A 65 22.44 -8.52 2.81
N LEU A 66 22.35 -7.22 2.52
CA LEU A 66 23.37 -6.50 1.76
C LEU A 66 24.70 -6.44 2.51
N GLN A 67 24.70 -6.19 3.83
CA GLN A 67 25.91 -6.21 4.64
C GLN A 67 26.63 -7.56 4.59
N ARG A 68 25.88 -8.67 4.65
CA ARG A 68 26.44 -10.02 4.51
C ARG A 68 27.00 -10.29 3.12
N GLN A 69 26.37 -9.78 2.06
CA GLN A 69 26.89 -9.90 0.70
C GLN A 69 28.22 -9.15 0.55
N ILE A 70 28.30 -7.94 1.13
CA ILE A 70 29.53 -7.14 1.12
C ILE A 70 30.64 -7.84 1.92
N SER A 71 30.35 -8.33 3.13
CA SER A 71 31.34 -8.97 3.99
C SER A 71 31.83 -10.34 3.49
N SER A 72 30.98 -11.06 2.76
CA SER A 72 31.35 -12.36 2.15
C SER A 72 32.19 -12.24 0.88
N GLY A 73 32.55 -11.02 0.46
CA GLY A 73 33.40 -10.80 -0.71
C GLY A 73 32.68 -10.96 -2.05
N LEU A 74 31.34 -11.04 -2.07
CA LEU A 74 30.59 -10.84 -3.31
C LEU A 74 30.80 -9.37 -3.73
N SER A 75 31.67 -9.14 -4.71
CA SER A 75 32.04 -7.79 -5.17
C SER A 75 30.87 -6.96 -5.72
N ARG A 76 29.67 -7.54 -5.87
CA ARG A 76 28.51 -6.89 -6.48
C ARG A 76 27.27 -7.00 -5.58
N ARG A 77 26.68 -5.85 -5.23
CA ARG A 77 25.35 -5.78 -4.60
C ARG A 77 24.33 -6.41 -5.55
N THR A 78 23.44 -7.23 -5.01
CA THR A 78 22.38 -7.87 -5.82
C THR A 78 21.38 -6.85 -6.35
N TYR A 79 21.14 -5.77 -5.60
CA TYR A 79 20.21 -4.69 -5.92
C TYR A 79 20.58 -3.43 -5.13
N GLU A 80 20.07 -2.29 -5.58
CA GLU A 80 20.04 -1.01 -4.86
C GLU A 80 18.63 -0.79 -4.29
N ILE A 81 18.55 -0.16 -3.11
CA ILE A 81 17.27 0.26 -2.52
C ILE A 81 17.29 1.77 -2.32
N HIS A 82 16.28 2.42 -2.90
CA HIS A 82 15.90 3.79 -2.57
C HIS A 82 14.71 3.78 -1.61
N VAL A 83 14.88 4.37 -0.44
CA VAL A 83 13.86 4.45 0.60
C VAL A 83 13.08 5.75 0.46
N LEU A 84 11.76 5.64 0.28
CA LEU A 84 10.86 6.77 0.14
C LEU A 84 9.95 6.89 1.36
N ASN A 85 10.00 8.00 2.08
CA ASN A 85 8.97 8.32 3.08
C ASN A 85 7.98 9.33 2.49
N VAL A 86 6.69 9.01 2.57
CA VAL A 86 5.61 9.93 2.20
C VAL A 86 4.92 10.42 3.47
N GLY A 87 4.99 11.73 3.72
CA GLY A 87 4.27 12.39 4.81
C GLY A 87 2.78 12.51 4.48
N THR A 88 1.93 11.68 5.07
CA THR A 88 0.48 11.66 4.82
C THR A 88 -0.31 12.61 5.71
N CYS A 89 0.26 13.06 6.83
CA CYS A 89 -0.35 13.99 7.78
C CYS A 89 0.73 14.86 8.46
N GLY A 90 0.59 16.19 8.36
CA GLY A 90 1.49 17.15 8.99
C GLY A 90 2.84 17.34 8.28
N GLN A 91 3.76 18.01 8.97
CA GLN A 91 5.11 18.28 8.46
C GLN A 91 5.91 16.96 8.32
N PRO A 92 6.76 16.83 7.30
CA PRO A 92 7.63 15.68 7.15
C PRO A 92 8.50 15.50 8.39
N ASP A 93 8.44 14.32 9.01
CA ASP A 93 9.28 13.98 10.14
C ASP A 93 10.70 13.62 9.67
N ASN A 94 11.47 14.67 9.38
CA ASN A 94 12.85 14.55 8.90
C ASN A 94 13.74 13.85 9.93
N HIS A 95 13.50 14.12 11.22
CA HIS A 95 14.27 13.53 12.31
C HIS A 95 14.15 12.00 12.31
N ARG A 96 12.94 11.46 12.13
CA ARG A 96 12.76 10.01 12.01
C ARG A 96 13.50 9.44 10.81
N LEU A 97 13.41 10.07 9.64
CA LEU A 97 14.11 9.55 8.46
C LEU A 97 15.64 9.55 8.65
N ASP A 98 16.17 10.57 9.32
CA ASP A 98 17.61 10.67 9.62
C ASP A 98 18.07 9.51 10.52
N LEU A 99 17.27 9.10 11.52
CA LEU A 99 17.57 7.93 12.35
C LEU A 99 17.70 6.64 11.53
N PHE A 100 16.85 6.47 10.51
CA PHE A 100 16.94 5.34 9.58
C PHE A 100 18.16 5.45 8.66
N ARG A 101 18.48 6.65 8.17
CA ARG A 101 19.67 6.91 7.33
C ARG A 101 20.95 6.60 8.09
N GLU A 102 21.05 7.01 9.35
CA GLU A 102 22.18 6.69 10.23
C GLU A 102 22.27 5.20 10.55
N ALA A 103 21.13 4.52 10.74
CA ALA A 103 21.13 3.10 11.05
C ALA A 103 21.48 2.23 9.84
N TYR A 104 21.09 2.65 8.63
CA TYR A 104 21.24 1.86 7.40
C TYR A 104 21.85 2.70 6.26
N PRO A 105 23.12 3.12 6.36
CA PRO A 105 23.75 4.05 5.42
C PRO A 105 24.01 3.47 4.01
N LEU A 106 23.69 2.19 3.78
CA LEU A 106 23.87 1.54 2.48
C LEU A 106 22.82 1.95 1.43
N HIS A 107 21.77 2.66 1.84
CA HIS A 107 20.62 3.00 1.02
C HIS A 107 20.54 4.50 0.70
N THR A 108 19.81 4.83 -0.36
CA THR A 108 19.45 6.22 -0.66
C THR A 108 18.07 6.54 -0.06
N TYR A 109 17.83 7.81 0.27
CA TYR A 109 16.63 8.22 1.01
C TYR A 109 16.02 9.47 0.40
N THR A 110 14.69 9.53 0.32
CA THR A 110 13.94 10.73 -0.03
C THR A 110 12.69 10.84 0.84
N GLN A 111 12.34 12.06 1.21
CA GLN A 111 11.11 12.38 1.92
C GLN A 111 10.31 13.39 1.13
N VAL A 112 9.03 13.10 0.94
CA VAL A 112 8.09 14.02 0.27
C VAL A 112 6.77 14.05 1.03
N PRO A 113 6.09 15.19 1.12
CA PRO A 113 4.70 15.22 1.57
C PRO A 113 3.75 14.67 0.48
N LEU A 114 2.58 14.18 0.87
CA LEU A 114 1.60 13.60 -0.06
C LEU A 114 1.14 14.59 -1.16
N HIS A 115 1.06 15.88 -0.85
CA HIS A 115 0.70 16.91 -1.84
C HIS A 115 1.73 17.04 -2.98
N SER A 116 2.93 16.47 -2.84
CA SER A 116 3.90 16.41 -3.94
C SER A 116 3.41 15.57 -5.12
N VAL A 117 2.27 14.88 -5.01
CA VAL A 117 1.60 14.23 -6.14
C VAL A 117 1.38 15.19 -7.30
N PHE A 118 1.04 16.47 -7.02
CA PHE A 118 0.88 17.51 -8.06
C PHE A 118 2.17 17.78 -8.85
N LYS A 119 3.33 17.55 -8.24
CA LYS A 119 4.63 17.74 -8.88
C LYS A 119 5.09 16.52 -9.67
N HIS A 120 4.86 15.33 -9.15
CA HIS A 120 5.43 14.09 -9.68
C HIS A 120 4.51 13.37 -10.67
N ASP A 121 3.20 13.46 -10.47
CA ASP A 121 2.22 12.83 -11.37
C ASP A 121 1.65 13.88 -12.32
N THR A 122 2.20 13.96 -13.53
CA THR A 122 1.88 15.02 -14.51
C THR A 122 0.41 15.06 -14.92
N GLY A 123 -0.35 13.97 -14.75
CA GLY A 123 -1.77 13.92 -15.08
C GLY A 123 -2.70 14.14 -13.90
N ILE A 124 -2.18 14.33 -12.67
CA ILE A 124 -3.04 14.34 -11.48
C ILE A 124 -3.96 15.56 -11.43
N GLU A 125 -3.54 16.70 -11.97
CA GLU A 125 -4.34 17.93 -11.95
C GLU A 125 -5.65 17.74 -12.72
N ASP A 126 -5.54 17.19 -13.94
CA ASP A 126 -6.68 16.86 -14.79
C ASP A 126 -7.55 15.79 -14.12
N VAL A 127 -6.93 14.75 -13.56
CA VAL A 127 -7.62 13.65 -12.87
C VAL A 127 -8.45 14.15 -11.69
N ILE A 128 -7.87 14.98 -10.82
CA ILE A 128 -8.57 15.48 -9.62
C ILE A 128 -9.66 16.47 -10.02
N SER A 129 -9.39 17.36 -10.98
CA SER A 129 -10.37 18.32 -11.48
C SER A 129 -11.58 17.63 -12.11
N GLU A 130 -11.33 16.63 -12.95
CA GLU A 130 -12.39 15.84 -13.58
C GLU A 130 -13.17 14.99 -12.56
N TYR A 131 -12.46 14.32 -11.65
CA TYR A 131 -13.07 13.49 -10.63
C TYR A 131 -13.94 14.31 -9.67
N GLY A 132 -13.41 15.45 -9.22
CA GLY A 132 -14.05 16.36 -8.27
C GLY A 132 -15.23 17.14 -8.84
N GLY A 133 -15.28 17.33 -10.16
CA GLY A 133 -16.42 17.91 -10.86
C GLY A 133 -16.78 19.33 -10.36
N PRO A 134 -18.06 19.73 -10.36
CA PRO A 134 -18.45 21.07 -9.91
C PRO A 134 -18.19 21.33 -8.41
N GLU A 135 -18.06 20.29 -7.60
CA GLU A 135 -17.80 20.37 -6.16
C GLU A 135 -16.35 20.69 -5.80
N PHE A 136 -15.42 20.52 -6.73
CA PHE A 136 -14.02 20.86 -6.53
C PHE A 136 -13.50 21.63 -7.73
N ARG A 137 -13.15 22.90 -7.49
CA ARG A 137 -12.43 23.71 -8.47
C ARG A 137 -11.00 23.83 -7.99
N ASP A 138 -10.10 23.23 -8.75
CA ASP A 138 -8.67 23.37 -8.50
C ASP A 138 -8.26 24.82 -8.73
N ASP A 139 -7.52 25.36 -7.76
CA ASP A 139 -7.02 26.73 -7.80
C ASP A 139 -5.49 26.68 -7.82
N GLN A 140 -4.94 26.76 -9.02
CA GLN A 140 -3.49 26.69 -9.28
C GLN A 140 -2.70 27.84 -8.65
N LEU A 141 -3.37 28.89 -8.15
CA LEU A 141 -2.72 29.98 -7.42
C LEU A 141 -2.44 29.62 -5.96
N LYS A 142 -3.05 28.55 -5.45
CA LYS A 142 -2.84 28.06 -4.08
C LYS A 142 -1.66 27.10 -4.00
N MET A 143 -1.12 26.97 -2.78
CA MET A 143 -0.10 25.97 -2.49
C MET A 143 -0.66 24.55 -2.67
N ASP A 144 0.18 23.62 -3.14
CA ASP A 144 -0.20 22.21 -3.35
C ASP A 144 -0.85 21.54 -2.13
N GLN A 145 -0.39 21.89 -0.92
CA GLN A 145 -0.99 21.43 0.32
C GLN A 145 -2.46 21.90 0.46
N GLU A 146 -2.74 23.17 0.16
CA GLU A 146 -4.09 23.73 0.23
C GLU A 146 -5.00 23.14 -0.85
N ARG A 147 -4.48 22.90 -2.05
CA ARG A 147 -5.19 22.22 -3.14
C ARG A 147 -5.62 20.82 -2.72
N LEU A 148 -4.70 20.03 -2.14
CA LEU A 148 -5.00 18.70 -1.62
C LEU A 148 -6.03 18.74 -0.47
N ASP A 149 -5.88 19.68 0.46
CA ASP A 149 -6.79 19.81 1.59
C ASP A 149 -8.20 20.22 1.15
N GLN A 150 -8.32 21.12 0.17
CA GLN A 150 -9.61 21.46 -0.44
C GLN A 150 -10.26 20.26 -1.12
N PHE A 151 -9.48 19.46 -1.86
CA PHE A 151 -9.99 18.24 -2.46
C PHE A 151 -10.46 17.24 -1.39
N ARG A 152 -9.72 17.06 -0.30
CA ARG A 152 -10.13 16.21 0.84
C ARG A 152 -11.38 16.72 1.55
N LEU A 153 -11.58 18.04 1.62
CA LEU A 153 -12.77 18.65 2.22
C LEU A 153 -14.02 18.48 1.34
N SER A 154 -13.85 18.30 0.03
CA SER A 154 -14.96 17.98 -0.89
C SER A 154 -15.57 16.60 -0.63
N LEU A 155 -14.90 15.71 0.11
CA LEU A 155 -15.43 14.38 0.47
C LEU A 155 -16.12 14.46 1.84
N SER A 156 -17.31 13.89 1.98
CA SER A 156 -18.09 14.05 3.21
C SER A 156 -17.62 13.15 4.36
N THR A 157 -17.12 11.95 4.04
CA THR A 157 -16.78 10.90 5.01
C THR A 157 -15.28 10.72 5.21
N ALA A 158 -14.89 10.28 6.41
CA ALA A 158 -13.51 9.88 6.69
C ALA A 158 -13.07 8.67 5.85
N ALA A 159 -14.00 7.75 5.55
CA ALA A 159 -13.75 6.58 4.71
C ALA A 159 -13.36 6.97 3.28
N ALA A 160 -14.11 7.88 2.65
CA ALA A 160 -13.81 8.36 1.31
C ALA A 160 -12.46 9.11 1.25
N ARG A 161 -12.19 9.99 2.23
CA ARG A 161 -10.90 10.67 2.34
C ARG A 161 -9.74 9.68 2.42
N ARG A 162 -9.86 8.66 3.28
CA ARG A 162 -8.82 7.63 3.46
C ARG A 162 -8.61 6.78 2.20
N ASP A 163 -9.70 6.46 1.51
CA ASP A 163 -9.66 5.73 0.25
C ASP A 163 -8.91 6.51 -0.83
N ILE A 164 -9.22 7.80 -0.98
CA ILE A 164 -8.56 8.71 -1.91
C ILE A 164 -7.09 8.91 -1.55
N ASP A 165 -6.77 9.11 -0.27
CA ASP A 165 -5.38 9.22 0.20
C ASP A 165 -4.55 7.97 -0.17
N GLY A 166 -5.15 6.78 -0.07
CA GLY A 166 -4.49 5.53 -0.47
C GLY A 166 -4.20 5.46 -1.98
N ILE A 167 -5.13 5.97 -2.80
CA ILE A 167 -4.93 6.06 -4.25
C ILE A 167 -3.83 7.07 -4.58
N LEU A 168 -3.91 8.29 -4.02
CA LEU A 168 -2.91 9.34 -4.24
C LEU A 168 -1.52 8.92 -3.78
N LEU A 169 -1.41 8.22 -2.65
CA LEU A 169 -0.15 7.66 -2.17
C LEU A 169 0.44 6.67 -3.20
N THR A 170 -0.38 5.76 -3.73
CA THR A 170 0.08 4.80 -4.73
C THR A 170 0.55 5.49 -5.99
N ARG A 171 -0.20 6.49 -6.48
CA ARG A 171 0.17 7.30 -7.64
C ARG A 171 1.49 8.03 -7.45
N LEU A 172 1.66 8.71 -6.32
CA LEU A 172 2.90 9.41 -5.97
C LEU A 172 4.10 8.46 -5.89
N VAL A 173 3.94 7.30 -5.23
CA VAL A 173 5.00 6.30 -5.12
C VAL A 173 5.39 5.76 -6.51
N VAL A 174 4.41 5.49 -7.38
CA VAL A 174 4.64 5.04 -8.75
C VAL A 174 5.36 6.11 -9.58
N ALA A 175 4.91 7.37 -9.49
CA ALA A 175 5.52 8.48 -10.22
C ALA A 175 6.99 8.65 -9.84
N ILE A 176 7.30 8.69 -8.53
CA ILE A 176 8.67 8.78 -8.04
C ILE A 176 9.50 7.55 -8.43
N ALA A 177 8.92 6.34 -8.39
CA ALA A 177 9.63 5.14 -8.80
C ALA A 177 10.08 5.22 -10.27
N LYS A 178 9.22 5.75 -11.14
CA LYS A 178 9.52 5.95 -12.57
C LYS A 178 10.56 7.04 -12.79
N GLU A 179 10.45 8.18 -12.11
CA GLU A 179 11.45 9.26 -12.19
C GLU A 179 12.85 8.80 -11.76
N LEU A 180 12.90 7.91 -10.76
CA LEU A 180 14.14 7.33 -10.26
C LEU A 180 14.61 6.10 -11.06
N ASP A 181 13.93 5.73 -12.14
CA ASP A 181 14.24 4.56 -12.97
C ASP A 181 14.35 3.26 -12.15
N CYS A 182 13.37 3.03 -11.28
CA CYS A 182 13.30 1.83 -10.45
C CYS A 182 12.61 0.67 -11.19
N ASP A 183 13.18 -0.53 -11.11
CA ASP A 183 12.62 -1.75 -11.72
C ASP A 183 11.33 -2.22 -11.04
N ALA A 184 11.23 -2.01 -9.73
CA ALA A 184 10.08 -2.45 -8.93
C ALA A 184 9.93 -1.66 -7.63
N ILE A 185 8.72 -1.71 -7.08
CA ILE A 185 8.40 -1.20 -5.75
C ILE A 185 8.28 -2.39 -4.78
N LEU A 186 9.00 -2.30 -3.66
CA LEU A 186 8.95 -3.26 -2.55
C LEU A 186 7.98 -2.74 -1.49
N TRP A 187 6.74 -3.22 -1.52
CA TRP A 187 5.73 -2.87 -0.55
C TRP A 187 5.92 -3.66 0.75
N GLY A 188 5.93 -2.95 1.87
CA GLY A 188 6.05 -3.55 3.21
C GLY A 188 4.76 -4.21 3.70
N ASP A 189 3.83 -4.60 2.83
CA ASP A 189 2.57 -5.22 3.26
C ASP A 189 2.82 -6.68 3.70
N SER A 190 2.45 -6.99 4.94
CA SER A 190 2.49 -8.33 5.53
C SER A 190 1.32 -9.19 5.08
N ASP A 191 1.30 -10.49 5.40
CA ASP A 191 0.16 -11.38 5.12
C ASP A 191 -1.18 -10.78 5.61
N THR A 192 -1.19 -10.39 6.89
CA THR A 192 -2.33 -9.73 7.56
C THR A 192 -2.76 -8.45 6.85
N ARG A 193 -1.81 -7.65 6.37
CA ARG A 193 -2.08 -6.39 5.67
C ARG A 193 -2.63 -6.64 4.26
N LEU A 194 -2.11 -7.64 3.55
CA LEU A 194 -2.59 -8.02 2.23
C LEU A 194 -3.98 -8.65 2.30
N ALA A 195 -4.26 -9.49 3.30
CA ALA A 195 -5.58 -10.06 3.51
C ALA A 195 -6.63 -8.96 3.80
N SER A 196 -6.31 -8.01 4.68
CA SER A 196 -7.21 -6.87 4.94
C SER A 196 -7.39 -5.98 3.71
N LYS A 197 -6.30 -5.65 2.99
CA LYS A 197 -6.35 -4.87 1.74
C LYS A 197 -7.20 -5.56 0.67
N ALA A 198 -7.06 -6.88 0.51
CA ALA A 198 -7.85 -7.68 -0.42
C ALA A 198 -9.35 -7.60 -0.11
N LEU A 199 -9.73 -7.85 1.16
CA LEU A 199 -11.13 -7.74 1.58
C LEU A 199 -11.65 -6.31 1.41
N SER A 200 -10.84 -5.29 1.71
CA SER A 200 -11.24 -3.89 1.55
C SER A 200 -11.48 -3.53 0.10
N ASN A 201 -10.62 -3.98 -0.81
CA ASN A 201 -10.81 -3.78 -2.24
C ASN A 201 -12.10 -4.44 -2.71
N VAL A 202 -12.36 -5.69 -2.31
CA VAL A 202 -13.62 -6.38 -2.66
C VAL A 202 -14.84 -5.65 -2.09
N ALA A 203 -14.82 -5.24 -0.82
CA ALA A 203 -15.93 -4.54 -0.18
C ALA A 203 -16.23 -3.17 -0.81
N LYS A 204 -15.20 -2.49 -1.33
CA LYS A 204 -15.35 -1.25 -2.09
C LYS A 204 -15.76 -1.48 -3.54
N GLY A 205 -15.85 -2.73 -3.99
CA GLY A 205 -16.15 -3.10 -5.38
C GLY A 205 -14.99 -2.86 -6.35
N ARG A 206 -13.76 -3.04 -5.86
CA ARG A 206 -12.51 -3.15 -6.64
C ARG A 206 -12.02 -4.60 -6.69
N GLY A 207 -12.94 -5.56 -6.76
CA GLY A 207 -12.61 -6.99 -6.83
C GLY A 207 -11.84 -7.34 -8.11
N PHE A 208 -12.22 -6.73 -9.24
CA PHE A 208 -11.54 -6.91 -10.53
C PHE A 208 -10.07 -6.49 -10.51
N SER A 209 -9.76 -5.37 -9.85
CA SER A 209 -8.38 -4.86 -9.79
C SER A 209 -7.56 -5.43 -8.62
N ALA A 210 -8.19 -6.19 -7.73
CA ALA A 210 -7.55 -6.69 -6.51
C ALA A 210 -6.25 -7.48 -6.75
N PRO A 211 -6.12 -8.34 -7.79
CA PRO A 211 -4.88 -9.09 -8.02
C PRO A 211 -3.64 -8.20 -8.13
N TRP A 212 -3.70 -7.10 -8.87
CA TRP A 212 -2.57 -6.18 -9.04
C TRP A 212 -2.22 -5.39 -7.77
N ASP A 213 -3.17 -5.23 -6.86
CA ASP A 213 -2.96 -4.49 -5.61
C ASP A 213 -2.35 -5.33 -4.49
N VAL A 214 -2.49 -6.66 -4.55
CA VAL A 214 -2.13 -7.58 -3.45
C VAL A 214 -1.21 -8.74 -3.85
N CYS A 215 -0.97 -8.93 -5.15
CA CYS A 215 -0.13 -10.01 -5.67
C CYS A 215 1.14 -9.45 -6.32
N ASP A 216 2.20 -10.26 -6.30
CA ASP A 216 3.45 -9.93 -6.95
C ASP A 216 3.28 -9.91 -8.48
N GLY A 217 3.82 -8.91 -9.18
CA GLY A 217 3.79 -8.91 -10.65
C GLY A 217 3.88 -7.54 -11.31
N MET A 218 3.83 -7.55 -12.63
CA MET A 218 3.70 -6.33 -13.42
C MET A 218 2.32 -5.74 -13.23
N THR A 219 2.26 -4.44 -12.91
CA THR A 219 1.00 -3.73 -12.71
C THR A 219 0.62 -2.93 -13.95
N PRO A 220 -0.65 -2.51 -14.08
CA PRO A 220 -1.10 -1.58 -15.11
C PRO A 220 -0.32 -0.25 -15.10
N TRP A 221 0.31 0.09 -13.98
CA TRP A 221 1.21 1.24 -13.90
C TRP A 221 2.49 1.10 -14.71
N GLY A 222 2.80 -0.08 -15.27
CA GLY A 222 4.04 -0.34 -16.01
C GLY A 222 5.27 -0.52 -15.11
N ILE A 223 5.06 -0.78 -13.81
CA ILE A 223 6.11 -1.09 -12.85
C ILE A 223 5.70 -2.32 -12.02
N GLN A 224 6.68 -3.11 -11.59
CA GLN A 224 6.41 -4.29 -10.78
C GLN A 224 6.10 -3.93 -9.32
N PHE A 225 5.05 -4.51 -8.76
CA PHE A 225 4.79 -4.49 -7.33
C PHE A 225 5.23 -5.83 -6.73
N ASN A 226 6.06 -5.77 -5.70
CA ASN A 226 6.58 -6.93 -5.00
C ASN A 226 6.28 -6.79 -3.50
N PHE A 227 5.92 -7.91 -2.86
CA PHE A 227 5.53 -7.96 -1.46
C PHE A 227 6.42 -8.92 -0.66
N PRO A 228 7.67 -8.53 -0.30
CA PRO A 228 8.61 -9.42 0.39
C PRO A 228 8.08 -9.99 1.72
N MET A 229 7.17 -9.25 2.38
CA MET A 229 6.62 -9.58 3.69
C MET A 229 5.34 -10.44 3.62
N ARG A 230 4.89 -10.84 2.42
CA ARG A 230 3.58 -11.50 2.19
C ARG A 230 3.37 -12.84 2.91
N ASP A 231 4.42 -13.53 3.37
CA ASP A 231 4.31 -14.81 4.11
C ASP A 231 4.61 -14.65 5.61
N VAL A 232 4.65 -13.40 6.10
CA VAL A 232 4.97 -13.07 7.49
C VAL A 232 3.74 -12.46 8.15
N PHE A 233 3.35 -13.01 9.30
CA PHE A 233 2.20 -12.50 10.06
C PHE A 233 2.58 -11.28 10.90
N LYS A 234 1.59 -10.43 11.24
CA LYS A 234 1.81 -9.24 12.06
C LYS A 234 2.45 -9.55 13.42
N PHE A 235 2.05 -10.62 14.11
CA PHE A 235 2.62 -10.99 15.41
C PHE A 235 4.09 -11.42 15.31
N GLU A 236 4.47 -12.12 14.23
CA GLU A 236 5.87 -12.48 13.95
C GLU A 236 6.70 -11.21 13.73
N LEU A 237 6.15 -10.22 13.02
CA LEU A 237 6.80 -8.93 12.78
C LEU A 237 6.94 -8.10 14.04
N ALA A 238 5.91 -8.03 14.88
CA ALA A 238 5.96 -7.30 16.15
C ALA A 238 7.03 -7.91 17.08
N THR A 239 7.08 -9.24 17.16
CA THR A 239 8.10 -9.98 17.92
C THR A 239 9.49 -9.78 17.33
N TYR A 240 9.63 -9.84 16.00
CA TYR A 240 10.91 -9.57 15.34
C TYR A 240 11.39 -8.16 15.64
N ALA A 241 10.50 -7.16 15.56
CA ALA A 241 10.86 -5.77 15.77
C ALA A 241 11.28 -5.47 17.20
N SER A 242 10.61 -6.04 18.20
CA SER A 242 11.01 -5.84 19.60
C SER A 242 12.39 -6.43 19.92
N LEU A 243 12.81 -7.46 19.19
CA LEU A 243 14.04 -8.21 19.46
C LEU A 243 15.23 -7.77 18.60
N ALA A 244 15.00 -7.45 17.32
CA ALA A 244 16.07 -7.29 16.34
C ALA A 244 16.23 -5.87 15.80
N LEU A 245 15.20 -5.01 15.89
CA LEU A 245 15.32 -3.66 15.37
C LEU A 245 16.11 -2.76 16.35
N PRO A 246 16.96 -1.85 15.85
CA PRO A 246 17.61 -0.85 16.69
C PRO A 246 16.57 0.00 17.42
N LYS A 247 16.63 0.02 18.75
CA LYS A 247 15.68 0.75 19.61
C LYS A 247 15.56 2.23 19.25
N LYS A 248 16.66 2.85 18.78
CA LYS A 248 16.71 4.25 18.36
C LYS A 248 15.76 4.60 17.21
N LEU A 249 15.31 3.62 16.41
CA LEU A 249 14.43 3.87 15.27
C LEU A 249 13.00 4.21 15.68
N ASN A 250 12.65 4.06 16.97
CA ASN A 250 11.34 4.38 17.52
C ASN A 250 10.21 3.85 16.62
N VAL A 251 10.34 2.58 16.21
CA VAL A 251 9.35 1.93 15.36
C VAL A 251 8.09 1.77 16.17
N VAL A 252 7.05 2.47 15.75
CA VAL A 252 5.74 2.43 16.38
C VAL A 252 4.96 1.37 15.61
N ASP A 253 4.47 0.33 16.31
CA ASP A 253 3.28 -0.34 15.78
C ASP A 253 2.20 0.71 15.83
N SER A 254 1.85 1.29 14.67
CA SER A 254 0.85 2.33 14.57
C SER A 254 -0.39 1.76 15.24
N GLN A 255 -0.62 2.11 16.51
CA GLN A 255 -1.78 1.67 17.24
C GLN A 255 -2.93 2.28 16.48
N ARG A 256 -3.56 1.47 15.62
CA ARG A 256 -4.76 1.88 14.94
C ARG A 256 -5.73 2.23 16.06
N PRO A 257 -6.44 3.36 15.95
CA PRO A 257 -7.40 3.74 16.98
C PRO A 257 -8.28 2.53 17.28
N SER A 258 -8.41 2.18 18.57
CA SER A 258 -9.14 0.97 18.92
C SER A 258 -10.55 1.11 18.37
N VAL A 259 -10.95 0.10 17.59
CA VAL A 259 -12.26 0.07 16.92
C VAL A 259 -13.38 0.19 17.97
N ASP A 260 -13.11 -0.30 19.19
CA ASP A 260 -14.00 -0.25 20.35
C ASP A 260 -14.26 1.17 20.90
N ASN A 261 -13.36 2.14 20.65
CA ASN A 261 -13.47 3.52 21.17
C ASN A 261 -13.84 4.54 20.08
N LEU A 262 -13.96 4.11 18.82
CA LEU A 262 -14.37 4.98 17.73
C LEU A 262 -15.88 4.91 17.54
N SER A 263 -16.52 6.08 17.46
CA SER A 263 -17.88 6.15 16.91
C SER A 263 -17.86 5.54 15.50
N SER A 264 -18.84 4.67 15.19
CA SER A 264 -18.97 3.99 13.90
C SER A 264 -18.90 4.94 12.68
N LYS A 265 -19.17 6.24 12.89
CA LYS A 265 -19.08 7.30 11.86
C LYS A 265 -17.65 7.63 11.39
N ASN A 266 -16.63 7.35 12.20
CA ASN A 266 -15.23 7.67 11.88
C ASN A 266 -14.40 6.45 11.46
N LEU A 267 -15.03 5.28 11.36
CA LEU A 267 -14.36 4.03 11.02
C LEU A 267 -14.39 3.82 9.51
N SER A 268 -13.20 3.73 8.89
CA SER A 268 -13.11 3.37 7.48
C SER A 268 -13.32 1.87 7.27
N ILE A 269 -13.67 1.47 6.04
CA ILE A 269 -13.77 0.06 5.64
C ILE A 269 -12.44 -0.65 5.87
N GLU A 270 -11.33 0.04 5.63
CA GLU A 270 -9.98 -0.46 5.85
C GLU A 270 -9.69 -0.70 7.32
N ASP A 271 -10.10 0.21 8.21
CA ASP A 271 -9.90 0.05 9.65
C ASP A 271 -10.73 -1.12 10.19
N LEU A 272 -11.98 -1.26 9.72
CA LEU A 272 -12.86 -2.37 10.10
C LEU A 272 -12.30 -3.72 9.66
N LEU A 273 -11.88 -3.84 8.41
CA LEU A 273 -11.38 -5.10 7.86
C LEU A 273 -9.98 -5.43 8.36
N ALA A 274 -9.15 -4.43 8.62
CA ALA A 274 -7.91 -4.60 9.36
C ALA A 274 -8.15 -5.23 10.73
N HIS A 275 -9.08 -4.68 11.50
CA HIS A 275 -9.40 -5.19 12.83
C HIS A 275 -10.02 -6.59 12.79
N TYR A 276 -10.91 -6.85 11.82
CA TYR A 276 -11.43 -8.20 11.59
C TYR A 276 -10.31 -9.22 11.33
N VAL A 277 -9.39 -8.90 10.42
CA VAL A 277 -8.27 -9.79 10.07
C VAL A 277 -7.31 -9.97 11.25
N GLU A 278 -7.06 -8.93 12.05
CA GLU A 278 -6.21 -9.03 13.24
C GLU A 278 -6.86 -9.88 14.33
N THR A 279 -8.14 -9.66 14.65
CA THR A 279 -8.86 -10.40 15.70
C THR A 279 -9.17 -11.85 15.32
N GLN A 280 -9.54 -12.11 14.07
CA GLN A 280 -9.83 -13.46 13.60
C GLN A 280 -8.60 -14.21 13.14
N GLY A 281 -7.54 -13.50 12.71
CA GLY A 281 -6.30 -14.10 12.23
C GLY A 281 -5.55 -14.88 13.31
N GLU A 282 -5.65 -14.44 14.58
CA GLU A 282 -5.09 -15.20 15.72
C GLU A 282 -5.79 -16.54 15.93
N LYS A 283 -7.11 -16.57 15.74
CA LYS A 283 -7.93 -17.78 15.92
C LYS A 283 -7.86 -18.71 14.73
N TYR A 284 -7.73 -18.16 13.52
CA TYR A 284 -7.79 -18.91 12.27
C TYR A 284 -6.70 -18.47 11.27
N PRO A 285 -5.41 -18.75 11.54
CA PRO A 285 -4.30 -18.34 10.65
C PRO A 285 -4.44 -18.87 9.21
N GLY A 286 -5.03 -20.06 9.05
CA GLY A 286 -5.27 -20.67 7.73
C GLY A 286 -6.27 -19.89 6.86
N ILE A 287 -7.22 -19.17 7.46
CA ILE A 287 -8.19 -18.36 6.71
C ILE A 287 -7.48 -17.17 6.06
N MET A 288 -6.59 -16.50 6.80
CA MET A 288 -5.87 -15.31 6.31
C MET A 288 -4.97 -15.64 5.12
N ALA A 289 -4.22 -16.74 5.23
CA ALA A 289 -3.40 -17.24 4.13
C ALA A 289 -4.23 -17.62 2.89
N ASN A 290 -5.47 -18.08 3.08
CA ASN A 290 -6.35 -18.46 1.97
C ASN A 290 -6.96 -17.25 1.26
N ILE A 291 -7.19 -16.12 1.94
CA ILE A 291 -7.72 -14.90 1.29
C ILE A 291 -6.78 -14.48 0.17
N VAL A 292 -5.51 -14.25 0.49
CA VAL A 292 -4.52 -13.76 -0.48
C VAL A 292 -4.26 -14.79 -1.57
N ARG A 293 -4.23 -16.09 -1.25
CA ARG A 293 -4.12 -17.17 -2.24
C ARG A 293 -5.33 -17.28 -3.17
N THR A 294 -6.51 -16.93 -2.68
CA THR A 294 -7.73 -16.94 -3.51
C THR A 294 -7.67 -15.81 -4.52
N ILE A 295 -7.23 -14.61 -4.11
CA ILE A 295 -7.00 -13.50 -5.04
C ILE A 295 -5.90 -13.84 -6.06
N ASP A 296 -4.82 -14.52 -5.64
CA ASP A 296 -3.71 -14.94 -6.52
C ASP A 296 -4.16 -15.93 -7.61
N LYS A 297 -5.28 -16.64 -7.41
CA LYS A 297 -5.88 -17.54 -8.40
C LYS A 297 -6.78 -16.82 -9.41
N LEU A 298 -7.19 -15.59 -9.12
CA LEU A 298 -7.99 -14.81 -10.06
C LEU A 298 -7.09 -14.48 -11.26
N GLN A 299 -7.52 -14.88 -12.45
CA GLN A 299 -6.81 -14.52 -13.68
C GLN A 299 -7.01 -13.02 -13.91
N ALA A 300 -5.97 -12.23 -13.61
CA ALA A 300 -5.94 -10.85 -14.02
C ALA A 300 -5.71 -10.82 -15.55
N PRO A 301 -6.49 -10.04 -16.31
CA PRO A 301 -6.20 -9.74 -17.70
C PRO A 301 -4.78 -9.19 -17.87
N ALA A 302 -4.28 -9.12 -19.09
CA ALA A 302 -3.02 -8.43 -19.33
C ALA A 302 -3.11 -6.98 -18.81
N PRO A 303 -2.05 -6.44 -18.18
CA PRO A 303 -2.06 -5.09 -17.60
C PRO A 303 -2.35 -3.99 -18.63
N ASP A 304 -2.17 -4.28 -19.92
CA ASP A 304 -2.29 -3.33 -21.03
C ASP A 304 -3.64 -3.40 -21.77
N THR A 305 -4.54 -4.29 -21.36
CA THR A 305 -5.85 -4.45 -22.02
C THR A 305 -6.94 -3.66 -21.32
N GLY A 306 -7.69 -2.86 -22.11
CA GLY A 306 -8.95 -2.24 -21.72
C GLY A 306 -8.85 -0.80 -21.21
N ASP A 307 -10.02 -0.22 -20.92
CA ASP A 307 -10.13 1.11 -20.35
C ASP A 307 -9.59 1.14 -18.91
N ARG A 308 -9.02 2.28 -18.52
CA ARG A 308 -8.43 2.47 -17.20
C ARG A 308 -9.23 3.51 -16.42
N CYS A 309 -9.37 3.25 -15.12
CA CYS A 309 -9.96 4.19 -14.20
C CYS A 309 -9.10 5.46 -14.15
N VAL A 310 -9.68 6.63 -14.44
CA VAL A 310 -8.93 7.90 -14.46
C VAL A 310 -8.27 8.20 -13.11
N LEU A 311 -8.96 7.85 -12.02
CA LEU A 311 -8.50 8.11 -10.66
C LEU A 311 -7.45 7.10 -10.19
N CYS A 312 -7.78 5.79 -10.18
CA CYS A 312 -6.88 4.78 -9.62
C CYS A 312 -5.97 4.09 -10.64
N GLY A 313 -6.04 4.44 -11.92
CA GLY A 313 -5.20 3.87 -13.00
C GLY A 313 -5.44 2.39 -13.31
N MET A 314 -6.34 1.72 -12.58
CA MET A 314 -6.59 0.28 -12.72
C MET A 314 -7.53 -0.01 -13.90
N PRO A 315 -7.37 -1.16 -14.59
CA PRO A 315 -8.30 -1.62 -15.61
C PRO A 315 -9.73 -1.70 -15.09
N VAL A 316 -10.68 -1.35 -15.95
CA VAL A 316 -12.11 -1.38 -15.66
C VAL A 316 -12.73 -2.57 -16.37
N ASP A 317 -13.53 -3.35 -15.63
CA ASP A 317 -14.33 -4.41 -16.23
C ASP A 317 -15.57 -3.81 -16.90
N MET A 318 -15.66 -3.96 -18.22
CA MET A 318 -16.80 -3.52 -19.03
C MET A 318 -17.72 -4.69 -19.40
N SER A 319 -17.40 -5.91 -18.95
CA SER A 319 -18.14 -7.14 -19.27
C SER A 319 -19.17 -7.52 -18.22
N GLY A 320 -19.17 -6.86 -17.06
CA GLY A 320 -20.08 -7.13 -15.95
C GLY A 320 -21.49 -6.58 -16.17
N GLU A 321 -22.49 -7.33 -15.71
CA GLU A 321 -23.85 -6.82 -15.54
C GLU A 321 -23.87 -5.76 -14.42
N ASP A 322 -24.75 -4.77 -14.55
CA ASP A 322 -25.02 -3.83 -13.47
C ASP A 322 -25.59 -4.61 -12.26
N PRO A 323 -24.94 -4.58 -11.08
CA PRO A 323 -25.46 -5.26 -9.90
C PRO A 323 -26.86 -4.79 -9.47
N SER A 324 -27.28 -3.59 -9.92
CA SER A 324 -28.62 -3.04 -9.70
C SER A 324 -29.66 -3.53 -10.70
N VAL A 325 -29.25 -4.13 -11.83
CA VAL A 325 -30.13 -4.68 -12.87
C VAL A 325 -29.67 -6.11 -13.25
N PRO A 326 -29.97 -7.13 -12.42
CA PRO A 326 -29.64 -8.52 -12.74
C PRO A 326 -30.30 -8.96 -14.06
N GLY A 327 -29.52 -9.45 -15.03
CA GLY A 327 -30.02 -9.87 -16.35
C GLY A 327 -30.22 -8.74 -17.38
N GLY A 328 -29.69 -7.54 -17.12
CA GLY A 328 -29.65 -6.45 -18.11
C GLY A 328 -28.74 -6.77 -19.31
N SER A 329 -29.00 -6.16 -20.46
CA SER A 329 -28.13 -6.33 -21.65
C SER A 329 -26.74 -5.78 -21.34
N GLY A 330 -25.74 -6.67 -21.33
CA GLY A 330 -24.34 -6.35 -21.07
C GLY A 330 -23.86 -5.22 -21.97
N GLY A 331 -23.65 -4.06 -21.38
CA GLY A 331 -23.32 -2.85 -22.11
C GLY A 331 -23.66 -1.61 -21.30
N SER A 332 -22.79 -1.26 -20.36
CA SER A 332 -22.45 0.13 -20.01
C SER A 332 -21.50 0.08 -18.83
N GLN A 333 -20.46 0.91 -18.87
CA GLN A 333 -19.75 1.43 -17.69
C GLN A 333 -20.73 1.49 -16.51
N TYR A 334 -20.41 0.86 -15.37
CA TYR A 334 -21.27 0.84 -14.18
C TYR A 334 -21.91 2.21 -13.96
N VAL A 335 -23.17 2.39 -14.39
CA VAL A 335 -23.85 3.68 -14.28
C VAL A 335 -24.38 3.70 -12.87
N LEU A 336 -23.51 4.01 -11.91
CA LEU A 336 -23.99 4.51 -10.64
C LEU A 336 -24.79 5.77 -10.97
N GLU A 337 -26.12 5.67 -10.91
CA GLU A 337 -27.01 6.80 -11.14
C GLU A 337 -26.70 7.89 -10.10
N ASP A 338 -25.84 8.82 -10.49
CA ASP A 338 -25.66 10.06 -9.76
C ASP A 338 -26.82 10.99 -10.15
N ARG A 339 -27.82 11.09 -9.26
CA ARG A 339 -28.98 11.98 -9.42
C ARG A 339 -28.60 13.46 -9.60
N ARG A 340 -27.33 13.82 -9.39
CA ARG A 340 -26.81 15.18 -9.54
C ARG A 340 -26.25 15.47 -10.95
N GLU A 341 -26.31 14.52 -11.87
CA GLU A 341 -25.82 14.65 -13.27
C GLU A 341 -24.39 15.23 -13.31
N ARG A 342 -23.39 14.49 -12.78
CA ARG A 342 -21.98 14.90 -12.80
C ARG A 342 -21.28 14.35 -14.04
N PRO A 343 -21.24 15.09 -15.17
CA PRO A 343 -20.60 14.61 -16.39
C PRO A 343 -19.13 14.27 -16.11
N MET A 344 -18.67 13.19 -16.74
CA MET A 344 -17.29 12.73 -16.67
C MET A 344 -16.93 12.14 -18.01
N ALA A 345 -15.81 12.56 -18.58
CA ALA A 345 -15.34 12.07 -19.87
C ALA A 345 -14.52 10.78 -19.70
N GLY A 346 -13.80 10.66 -18.59
CA GLY A 346 -12.98 9.52 -18.22
C GLY A 346 -13.76 8.37 -17.59
N THR A 347 -13.28 7.15 -17.83
CA THR A 347 -13.84 5.94 -17.24
C THR A 347 -13.47 5.83 -15.76
N LEU A 348 -14.41 5.40 -14.92
CA LEU A 348 -14.15 5.06 -13.51
C LEU A 348 -14.42 3.59 -13.25
N CYS A 349 -13.58 2.97 -12.42
CA CYS A 349 -13.93 1.68 -11.83
C CYS A 349 -15.06 1.86 -10.80
N TYR A 350 -15.85 0.81 -10.58
CA TYR A 350 -17.00 0.83 -9.68
C TYR A 350 -16.65 1.41 -8.30
N GLY A 351 -15.53 1.00 -7.70
CA GLY A 351 -15.15 1.51 -6.38
C GLY A 351 -14.81 3.00 -6.35
N CYS A 352 -14.16 3.54 -7.39
CA CYS A 352 -13.91 4.98 -7.49
C CYS A 352 -15.21 5.75 -7.79
N ALA A 353 -16.07 5.22 -8.65
CA ALA A 353 -17.38 5.83 -8.92
C ALA A 353 -18.25 5.88 -7.66
N ARG A 354 -18.24 4.83 -6.83
CA ARG A 354 -18.95 4.81 -5.54
C ARG A 354 -18.39 5.82 -4.55
N THR A 355 -17.07 5.95 -4.45
CA THR A 355 -16.43 6.98 -3.61
C THR A 355 -16.76 8.39 -4.11
N ARG A 356 -16.94 8.60 -5.42
CA ARG A 356 -17.30 9.90 -6.02
C ARG A 356 -18.67 10.40 -5.57
N LEU A 357 -19.61 9.49 -5.30
CA LEU A 357 -20.94 9.87 -4.76
C LEU A 357 -20.85 10.59 -3.40
N ASP A 358 -19.74 10.43 -2.67
CA ASP A 358 -19.48 11.10 -1.40
C ASP A 358 -19.05 12.58 -1.55
N LEU A 359 -18.83 13.05 -2.78
CA LEU A 359 -18.54 14.45 -3.03
C LEU A 359 -19.70 15.33 -2.55
N VAL A 360 -19.35 16.33 -1.76
CA VAL A 360 -20.23 17.38 -1.28
C VAL A 360 -19.71 18.72 -1.78
N PRO A 361 -20.59 19.65 -2.17
CA PRO A 361 -20.17 21.00 -2.50
C PRO A 361 -19.44 21.60 -1.30
N PRO A 362 -18.47 22.49 -1.55
CA PRO A 362 -17.79 23.18 -0.47
C PRO A 362 -18.88 23.91 0.30
N LYS A 363 -19.08 23.54 1.58
CA LYS A 363 -19.84 24.39 2.48
C LYS A 363 -19.15 25.74 2.38
N SER A 364 -19.87 26.78 1.96
CA SER A 364 -19.38 28.14 2.04
C SER A 364 -18.80 28.30 3.45
N ALA A 365 -17.47 28.40 3.53
CA ALA A 365 -16.78 28.61 4.79
C ALA A 365 -17.14 30.02 5.24
N SER A 366 -18.30 30.13 5.89
CA SER A 366 -18.84 31.34 6.49
C SER A 366 -19.63 30.92 7.74
N ALA A 367 -18.88 30.62 8.79
CA ALA A 367 -19.15 31.01 10.17
C ALA A 367 -17.88 30.74 10.99
#